data_AF-A0A3L6J8C3-F1
#
_entry.id   AF-A0A3L6J8C3-F1
#
_cell.length_a   1.000
_cell.length_b   1.000
_cell.length_c   1.000
_cell.angle_alpha   90.00
_cell.angle_beta   90.00
_cell.angle_gamma   90.00
#
_symmetry.space_group_name_H-M   'P 1'
#
loop_
_entity.id
_entity.type
_entity.pdbx_description
1 polymer ?
#
loop_
_entity_poly.entity_id
_entity_poly.type
_entity_poly.pdbx_seq_one_letter_code
_entity_poly.pdbx_strand_id
1 'polypeptide(L)'
;MKKPILPEQLIGHFLGVGSVGETDPKAPLAYVKSLRVPYAYELPRLREEDMIRRFAALVDGFEDKGDFVMDIDMYVYRDITEDDSPLLPDEAHAHSLYLMTQNASYNLFKTQQPAPGTMCFSTRGIDGRQLVSRAMFHLYSSLMSRAAMGQMKHLSQCCKSIILCQDDPALGFVSKMLHEGKGEDLTLRQIVQSTERVYPVNSIPAYHYCDDWRGLIEDDWYVLWDGQPRINHIDLVSFKPEIESDHAERLNSFLERGGSIALGVLPNVDSGYSNPVVETLRQNLEKTLQLLHDSGVDLGLLSDRAMISTQCGLSSASSSLCREIHEKSKEFPTVFRKTIKSFI
;
A
#
# COMPACT_ATOMS: atom_id res chain seq x y z
N MET A 1 -7.60 -28.48 -0.11
CA MET A 1 -6.52 -27.57 0.34
C MET A 1 -6.69 -26.24 -0.38
N LYS A 2 -7.06 -25.16 0.32
CA LYS A 2 -7.01 -23.80 -0.25
C LYS A 2 -5.52 -23.48 -0.45
N LYS A 3 -5.10 -23.28 -1.70
CA LYS A 3 -3.68 -22.98 -2.03
C LYS A 3 -3.23 -21.71 -1.29
N PRO A 4 -1.94 -21.61 -0.90
CA PRO A 4 -1.41 -20.36 -0.41
C PRO A 4 -1.58 -19.26 -1.48
N ILE A 5 -2.03 -18.07 -1.05
CA ILE A 5 -2.26 -16.94 -1.96
C ILE A 5 -0.92 -16.34 -2.39
N LEU A 6 0.05 -16.31 -1.48
CA LEU A 6 1.42 -15.96 -1.79
C LEU A 6 2.15 -17.18 -2.37
N PRO A 7 2.64 -17.14 -3.62
CA PRO A 7 3.47 -18.20 -4.16
C PRO A 7 4.76 -18.35 -3.33
N GLU A 8 5.21 -19.58 -3.10
CA GLU A 8 6.40 -19.90 -2.30
C GLU A 8 7.65 -19.10 -2.74
N GLN A 9 7.74 -18.84 -4.05
CA GLN A 9 8.79 -18.02 -4.65
C GLN A 9 8.78 -16.51 -4.29
N LEU A 10 7.81 -16.04 -3.52
CA LEU A 10 7.72 -14.64 -3.05
C LEU A 10 8.02 -14.52 -1.56
N ILE A 11 8.10 -15.64 -0.83
CA ILE A 11 8.41 -15.65 0.60
C ILE A 11 9.76 -14.97 0.84
N GLY A 12 9.76 -13.96 1.72
CA GLY A 12 10.93 -13.15 2.07
C GLY A 12 11.46 -12.24 0.95
N HIS A 13 10.82 -12.23 -0.23
CA HIS A 13 11.19 -11.29 -1.29
C HIS A 13 10.69 -9.89 -0.98
N PHE A 14 11.34 -8.89 -1.59
CA PHE A 14 10.98 -7.49 -1.43
C PHE A 14 9.67 -7.16 -2.13
N LEU A 15 8.74 -6.54 -1.39
CA LEU A 15 7.56 -5.86 -1.91
C LEU A 15 7.77 -4.35 -1.76
N GLY A 16 8.02 -3.65 -2.87
CA GLY A 16 8.13 -2.19 -2.85
C GLY A 16 6.79 -1.56 -2.48
N VAL A 17 6.81 -0.45 -1.73
CA VAL A 17 5.61 0.27 -1.30
C VAL A 17 4.98 1.05 -2.45
N GLY A 18 5.78 1.80 -3.19
CA GLY A 18 5.31 2.54 -4.37
C GLY A 18 6.25 3.67 -4.71
N SER A 19 6.45 4.62 -3.79
CA SER A 19 7.31 5.76 -4.06
C SER A 19 8.80 5.46 -3.93
N VAL A 20 9.61 6.14 -4.75
CA VAL A 20 11.08 6.15 -4.70
C VAL A 20 11.61 7.58 -4.71
N GLY A 21 12.77 7.79 -4.08
CA GLY A 21 13.43 9.09 -3.94
C GLY A 21 14.25 9.50 -5.16
N GLU A 22 13.74 9.26 -6.36
CA GLU A 22 14.37 9.61 -7.64
C GLU A 22 13.63 10.79 -8.30
N THR A 23 14.28 11.46 -9.25
CA THR A 23 13.68 12.56 -10.04
C THR A 23 13.63 12.27 -11.54
N ASP A 24 14.46 11.36 -12.03
CA ASP A 24 14.43 10.88 -13.42
C ASP A 24 13.54 9.64 -13.51
N PRO A 25 12.44 9.67 -14.28
CA PRO A 25 11.58 8.50 -14.46
C PRO A 25 12.25 7.25 -14.99
N LYS A 26 13.41 7.36 -15.65
CA LYS A 26 14.13 6.21 -16.18
C LYS A 26 15.10 5.61 -15.16
N ALA A 27 15.51 6.35 -14.13
CA ALA A 27 16.51 5.90 -13.17
C ALA A 27 16.11 4.62 -12.39
N PRO A 28 14.83 4.44 -11.96
CA PRO A 28 14.41 3.24 -11.26
C PRO A 28 14.26 1.99 -12.14
N LEU A 29 14.09 2.15 -13.45
CA LEU A 29 13.69 1.06 -14.34
C LEU A 29 14.55 -0.19 -14.18
N ALA A 30 15.88 -0.03 -14.19
CA ALA A 30 16.78 -1.17 -14.16
C ALA A 30 16.67 -1.98 -12.86
N TYR A 31 16.63 -1.30 -11.70
CA TYR A 31 16.60 -1.99 -10.41
C TYR A 31 15.18 -2.42 -9.99
N VAL A 32 14.12 -1.76 -10.47
CA VAL A 32 12.74 -2.20 -10.20
C VAL A 32 12.37 -3.39 -11.10
N LYS A 33 12.78 -3.39 -12.38
CA LYS A 33 12.53 -4.53 -13.29
C LYS A 33 13.23 -5.82 -12.86
N SER A 34 14.33 -5.73 -12.11
CA SER A 34 15.07 -6.90 -11.63
C SER A 34 14.45 -7.55 -10.39
N LEU A 35 13.47 -6.90 -9.75
CA LEU A 35 12.79 -7.45 -8.58
C LEU A 35 11.99 -8.70 -8.91
N ARG A 36 11.79 -9.54 -7.88
CA ARG A 36 10.88 -10.68 -7.98
C ARG A 36 9.43 -10.26 -8.20
N VAL A 37 9.05 -9.11 -7.62
CA VAL A 37 7.77 -8.43 -7.84
C VAL A 37 8.07 -7.01 -8.30
N PRO A 38 8.26 -6.78 -9.62
CA PRO A 38 8.34 -5.44 -10.17
C PRO A 38 7.05 -4.68 -9.90
N TYR A 39 7.16 -3.35 -9.82
CA TYR A 39 6.01 -2.51 -9.50
C TYR A 39 6.04 -1.18 -10.27
N ALA A 40 4.86 -0.56 -10.38
CA ALA A 40 4.74 0.79 -10.90
C ALA A 40 5.22 1.77 -9.82
N TYR A 41 6.48 2.20 -9.88
CA TYR A 41 7.03 3.13 -8.90
C TYR A 41 6.50 4.55 -9.11
N GLU A 42 6.43 5.33 -8.05
CA GLU A 42 6.06 6.74 -8.07
C GLU A 42 7.27 7.60 -7.75
N LEU A 43 7.29 8.82 -8.30
CA LEU A 43 8.35 9.80 -8.13
C LEU A 43 7.78 11.06 -7.48
N PRO A 44 7.44 11.09 -6.17
CA PRO A 44 6.77 12.26 -5.56
C PRO A 44 7.59 13.55 -5.56
N ARG A 45 8.86 13.51 -5.99
CA ARG A 45 9.66 14.71 -6.28
C ARG A 45 9.24 15.40 -7.58
N LEU A 46 8.62 14.65 -8.49
CA LEU A 46 7.80 15.18 -9.57
C LEU A 46 6.43 15.45 -8.98
N ARG A 47 5.99 16.70 -9.10
CA ARG A 47 4.74 17.17 -8.51
C ARG A 47 3.57 16.34 -9.00
N GLU A 48 3.53 16.00 -10.28
CA GLU A 48 2.45 15.29 -10.95
C GLU A 48 2.28 13.83 -10.45
N GLU A 49 3.33 13.24 -9.88
CA GLU A 49 3.33 11.88 -9.33
C GLU A 49 3.18 11.82 -7.80
N ASP A 50 2.79 12.93 -7.18
CA ASP A 50 2.27 12.87 -5.81
C ASP A 50 1.06 11.92 -5.74
N MET A 51 0.99 11.15 -4.65
CA MET A 51 -0.02 10.10 -4.44
C MET A 51 -1.45 10.59 -4.69
N ILE A 52 -1.77 11.84 -4.31
CA ILE A 52 -3.10 12.42 -4.45
C ILE A 52 -3.26 13.05 -5.83
N ARG A 53 -2.29 13.87 -6.28
CA ARG A 53 -2.37 14.64 -7.56
C ARG A 53 -2.59 13.72 -8.74
N ARG A 54 -1.85 12.62 -8.78
CA ARG A 54 -1.88 11.66 -9.87
C ARG A 54 -3.30 11.17 -10.19
N PHE A 55 -4.10 10.91 -9.16
CA PHE A 55 -5.46 10.40 -9.33
C PHE A 55 -6.50 11.51 -9.30
N ALA A 56 -6.26 12.61 -8.59
CA ALA A 56 -7.14 13.76 -8.59
C ALA A 56 -7.18 14.47 -9.95
N ALA A 57 -6.09 14.41 -10.74
CA ALA A 57 -6.04 14.90 -12.11
C ALA A 57 -7.01 14.20 -13.08
N LEU A 58 -7.62 13.08 -12.67
CA LEU A 58 -8.68 12.39 -13.42
C LEU A 58 -10.06 13.05 -13.24
N VAL A 59 -10.19 14.01 -12.33
CA VAL A 59 -11.44 14.70 -12.03
C VAL A 59 -11.38 16.11 -12.60
N ASP A 60 -12.31 16.43 -13.49
CA ASP A 60 -12.47 17.80 -13.99
C ASP A 60 -12.74 18.77 -12.83
N GLY A 61 -12.07 19.92 -12.82
CA GLY A 61 -12.19 20.92 -11.75
C GLY A 61 -11.26 20.70 -10.54
N PHE A 62 -10.37 19.71 -10.59
CA PHE A 62 -9.28 19.60 -9.62
C PHE A 62 -8.29 20.77 -9.79
N GLU A 63 -8.22 21.66 -8.78
CA GLU A 63 -7.31 22.80 -8.77
C GLU A 63 -6.11 22.56 -7.88
N ASP A 64 -4.95 22.66 -8.50
CA ASP A 64 -3.70 22.31 -7.87
C ASP A 64 -2.93 23.53 -7.31
N LYS A 65 -3.54 24.27 -6.38
CA LYS A 65 -2.87 25.35 -5.63
C LYS A 65 -2.88 25.05 -4.12
N GLY A 66 -1.70 24.80 -3.56
CA GLY A 66 -1.55 24.54 -2.12
C GLY A 66 -2.15 23.18 -1.71
N ASP A 67 -3.22 23.22 -0.91
CA ASP A 67 -3.81 22.09 -0.18
C ASP A 67 -4.77 21.21 -1.00
N PHE A 68 -4.54 21.01 -2.30
CA PHE A 68 -5.37 20.14 -3.16
C PHE A 68 -6.86 20.52 -3.16
N VAL A 69 -7.18 21.68 -3.73
CA VAL A 69 -8.54 22.24 -3.71
C VAL A 69 -9.36 21.61 -4.83
N MET A 70 -10.56 21.14 -4.48
CA MET A 70 -11.51 20.59 -5.45
C MET A 70 -12.78 21.43 -5.43
N ASP A 71 -13.11 22.03 -6.57
CA ASP A 71 -14.40 22.68 -6.80
C ASP A 71 -15.31 21.71 -7.55
N ILE A 72 -16.10 20.95 -6.80
CA ILE A 72 -16.96 19.90 -7.35
C ILE A 72 -18.35 20.46 -7.56
N ASP A 73 -18.71 20.64 -8.82
CA ASP A 73 -20.10 20.85 -9.19
C ASP A 73 -20.86 19.51 -9.34
N MET A 74 -22.17 19.61 -9.48
CA MET A 74 -23.06 18.45 -9.60
C MET A 74 -22.79 17.64 -10.87
N TYR A 75 -22.29 18.25 -11.95
CA TYR A 75 -22.01 17.57 -13.21
C TYR A 75 -20.76 16.71 -13.08
N VAL A 76 -19.68 17.25 -12.50
CA VAL A 76 -18.45 16.50 -12.19
C VAL A 76 -18.76 15.34 -11.23
N TYR A 77 -19.55 15.60 -10.19
CA TYR A 77 -19.96 14.54 -9.27
C TYR A 77 -20.65 13.38 -9.98
N ARG A 78 -21.62 13.69 -10.85
CA ARG A 78 -22.39 12.68 -11.60
C ARG A 78 -21.53 11.97 -12.64
N ASP A 79 -20.64 12.68 -13.33
CA ASP A 79 -19.72 12.06 -14.28
C ASP A 79 -18.83 11.00 -13.60
N ILE A 80 -18.32 11.30 -12.41
CA ILE A 80 -17.50 10.36 -11.65
C ILE A 80 -18.32 9.19 -11.08
N THR A 81 -19.56 9.43 -10.63
CA THR A 81 -20.36 8.44 -9.87
C THR A 81 -21.36 7.62 -10.69
N GLU A 82 -21.76 8.07 -11.88
CA GLU A 82 -22.73 7.37 -12.74
C GLU A 82 -22.06 6.56 -13.87
N ASP A 83 -20.80 6.86 -14.21
CA ASP A 83 -20.02 6.11 -15.22
C ASP A 83 -19.05 5.13 -14.56
N ASP A 84 -19.12 3.86 -14.99
CA ASP A 84 -18.22 2.78 -14.55
C ASP A 84 -17.02 2.59 -15.50
N SER A 85 -16.81 3.48 -16.48
CA SER A 85 -15.74 3.34 -17.46
C SER A 85 -14.35 3.41 -16.81
N PRO A 86 -13.39 2.56 -17.23
CA PRO A 86 -12.03 2.60 -16.68
C PRO A 86 -11.32 3.93 -16.92
N LEU A 87 -10.69 4.47 -15.89
CA LEU A 87 -9.85 5.68 -15.95
C LEU A 87 -8.39 5.32 -15.70
N LEU A 88 -7.47 5.99 -16.38
CA LEU A 88 -6.04 5.77 -16.21
C LEU A 88 -5.34 7.14 -16.21
N PRO A 89 -4.51 7.45 -15.19
CA PRO A 89 -3.68 8.64 -15.24
C PRO A 89 -2.79 8.64 -16.48
N ASP A 90 -2.58 9.79 -17.09
CA ASP A 90 -1.72 9.93 -18.26
C ASP A 90 -0.24 9.66 -17.93
N GLU A 91 0.61 9.68 -18.95
CA GLU A 91 2.05 9.40 -18.78
C GLU A 91 2.76 10.42 -17.88
N ALA A 92 2.33 11.69 -17.87
CA ALA A 92 2.94 12.72 -17.03
C ALA A 92 2.64 12.51 -15.55
N HIS A 93 1.49 11.91 -15.23
CA HIS A 93 1.08 11.60 -13.85
C HIS A 93 1.45 10.17 -13.42
N ALA A 94 1.92 9.31 -14.33
CA ALA A 94 2.23 7.91 -14.02
C ALA A 94 3.32 7.31 -14.92
N HIS A 95 4.50 7.93 -14.98
CA HIS A 95 5.53 7.55 -15.95
C HIS A 95 5.87 6.06 -15.89
N SER A 96 5.99 5.49 -14.68
CA SER A 96 6.35 4.08 -14.51
C SER A 96 5.29 3.11 -15.06
N LEU A 97 4.00 3.45 -15.04
CA LEU A 97 2.96 2.62 -15.64
C LEU A 97 3.16 2.44 -17.15
N TYR A 98 3.78 3.41 -17.83
CA TYR A 98 4.06 3.34 -19.26
C TYR A 98 5.46 2.74 -19.50
N LEU A 99 6.49 3.22 -18.80
CA LEU A 99 7.87 2.76 -18.99
C LEU A 99 8.09 1.30 -18.58
N MET A 100 7.36 0.81 -17.58
CA MET A 100 7.47 -0.58 -17.14
C MET A 100 6.80 -1.55 -18.11
N THR A 101 5.74 -1.15 -18.81
CA THR A 101 4.99 -2.03 -19.73
C THR A 101 5.55 -2.06 -21.15
N GLN A 102 6.37 -1.06 -21.53
CA GLN A 102 7.06 -1.03 -22.83
C GLN A 102 7.94 -2.27 -23.04
N ASN A 103 7.58 -3.09 -24.03
CA ASN A 103 8.29 -4.31 -24.46
C ASN A 103 8.59 -5.29 -23.30
N ALA A 104 7.71 -5.38 -22.31
CA ALA A 104 7.89 -6.23 -21.14
C ALA A 104 6.82 -7.32 -21.03
N SER A 105 7.14 -8.39 -20.30
CA SER A 105 6.17 -9.39 -19.86
C SER A 105 6.49 -9.82 -18.43
N TYR A 106 5.49 -9.75 -17.56
CA TYR A 106 5.61 -10.05 -16.14
C TYR A 106 4.66 -11.19 -15.75
N ASN A 107 5.17 -12.15 -14.98
CA ASN A 107 4.29 -13.15 -14.36
C ASN A 107 3.47 -12.54 -13.22
N LEU A 108 4.05 -11.58 -12.51
CA LEU A 108 3.43 -10.87 -11.40
C LEU A 108 3.96 -9.43 -11.41
N PHE A 109 3.07 -8.48 -11.18
CA PHE A 109 3.40 -7.07 -11.11
C PHE A 109 2.56 -6.40 -10.03
N LYS A 110 3.13 -5.46 -9.27
CA LYS A 110 2.39 -4.67 -8.29
C LYS A 110 2.09 -3.28 -8.86
N THR A 111 0.87 -2.82 -8.65
CA THR A 111 0.49 -1.42 -8.81
C THR A 111 -0.23 -0.94 -7.56
N GLN A 112 -0.42 0.36 -7.42
CA GLN A 112 -0.99 0.94 -6.22
C GLN A 112 -1.75 2.24 -6.51
N GLN A 113 -2.62 2.61 -5.58
CA GLN A 113 -3.39 3.85 -5.58
C GLN A 113 -3.76 4.21 -4.13
N PRO A 114 -4.04 5.48 -3.82
CA PRO A 114 -4.58 5.85 -2.52
C PRO A 114 -5.96 5.23 -2.30
N ALA A 115 -6.25 4.88 -1.04
CA ALA A 115 -7.59 4.49 -0.64
C ALA A 115 -8.54 5.71 -0.63
N PRO A 116 -9.86 5.51 -0.82
CA PRO A 116 -10.82 6.61 -0.83
C PRO A 116 -10.82 7.47 0.44
N GLY A 117 -10.54 6.87 1.61
CA GLY A 117 -10.42 7.60 2.88
C GLY A 117 -9.28 8.61 2.88
N THR A 118 -8.09 8.18 2.41
CA THR A 118 -6.94 9.06 2.20
C THR A 118 -7.22 10.17 1.19
N MET A 119 -7.93 9.89 0.09
CA MET A 119 -8.35 10.93 -0.86
C MET A 119 -9.25 11.99 -0.20
N CYS A 120 -10.27 11.57 0.56
CA CYS A 120 -11.15 12.50 1.29
C CYS A 120 -10.38 13.38 2.29
N PHE A 121 -9.47 12.75 3.05
CA PHE A 121 -8.70 13.45 4.08
C PHE A 121 -7.68 14.43 3.50
N SER A 122 -7.15 14.14 2.31
CA SER A 122 -6.04 14.89 1.72
C SER A 122 -6.49 16.01 0.79
N THR A 123 -7.73 15.97 0.31
CA THR A 123 -8.33 17.03 -0.51
C THR A 123 -9.11 18.04 0.33
N ARG A 124 -9.29 19.24 -0.21
CA ARG A 124 -9.99 20.35 0.44
C ARG A 124 -11.08 20.92 -0.46
N GLY A 125 -12.18 21.37 0.14
CA GLY A 125 -13.15 22.20 -0.56
C GLY A 125 -12.62 23.62 -0.75
N ILE A 126 -13.35 24.43 -1.53
CA ILE A 126 -13.05 25.86 -1.72
C ILE A 126 -13.02 26.68 -0.41
N ASP A 127 -13.64 26.15 0.65
CA ASP A 127 -13.64 26.72 1.99
C ASP A 127 -12.41 26.33 2.84
N GLY A 128 -11.50 25.54 2.26
CA GLY A 128 -10.29 25.03 2.92
C GLY A 128 -10.53 23.90 3.90
N ARG A 129 -11.75 23.34 4.00
CA ARG A 129 -12.06 22.20 4.88
C ARG A 129 -11.82 20.87 4.20
N GLN A 130 -11.49 19.86 5.01
CA GLN A 130 -11.38 18.47 4.56
C GLN A 130 -12.70 17.96 4.00
N LEU A 131 -12.63 17.22 2.90
CA LEU A 131 -13.79 16.66 2.21
C LEU A 131 -14.17 15.27 2.76
N VAL A 132 -14.08 15.07 4.08
CA VAL A 132 -14.48 13.82 4.74
C VAL A 132 -15.99 13.83 4.98
N SER A 133 -16.74 13.42 3.97
CA SER A 133 -18.21 13.29 4.02
C SER A 133 -18.69 12.07 3.25
N ARG A 134 -19.93 11.65 3.47
CA ARG A 134 -20.52 10.50 2.77
C ARG A 134 -20.56 10.68 1.25
N ALA A 135 -20.89 11.89 0.78
CA ALA A 135 -20.96 12.19 -0.64
C ALA A 135 -19.57 12.10 -1.29
N MET A 136 -18.57 12.69 -0.64
CA MET A 136 -17.19 12.69 -1.11
C MET A 136 -16.55 11.31 -1.08
N PHE A 137 -16.88 10.53 -0.06
CA PHE A 137 -16.44 9.15 0.03
C PHE A 137 -17.03 8.28 -1.08
N HIS A 138 -18.30 8.49 -1.47
CA HIS A 138 -18.87 7.86 -2.67
C HIS A 138 -18.07 8.26 -3.92
N LEU A 139 -17.86 9.57 -4.14
CA LEU A 139 -17.12 10.08 -5.29
C LEU A 139 -15.75 9.43 -5.42
N TYR A 140 -14.94 9.44 -4.35
CA TYR A 140 -13.61 8.83 -4.39
C TYR A 140 -13.63 7.30 -4.46
N SER A 141 -14.64 6.64 -3.89
CA SER A 141 -14.80 5.19 -4.07
C SER A 141 -15.09 4.84 -5.54
N SER A 142 -15.92 5.63 -6.22
CA SER A 142 -16.17 5.47 -7.66
C SER A 142 -14.92 5.75 -8.48
N LEU A 143 -14.27 6.90 -8.24
CA LEU A 143 -13.03 7.28 -8.91
C LEU A 143 -11.94 6.21 -8.76
N MET A 144 -11.70 5.74 -7.54
CA MET A 144 -10.66 4.74 -7.27
C MET A 144 -11.02 3.37 -7.85
N SER A 145 -12.31 3.02 -7.95
CA SER A 145 -12.75 1.80 -8.65
C SER A 145 -12.46 1.89 -10.15
N ARG A 146 -12.77 3.04 -10.78
CA ARG A 146 -12.49 3.29 -12.20
C ARG A 146 -10.99 3.33 -12.47
N ALA A 147 -10.21 3.96 -11.60
CA ALA A 147 -8.76 4.00 -11.66
C ALA A 147 -8.15 2.59 -11.56
N ALA A 148 -8.63 1.77 -10.61
CA ALA A 148 -8.22 0.38 -10.47
C ALA A 148 -8.52 -0.42 -11.74
N MET A 149 -9.71 -0.27 -12.33
CA MET A 149 -10.06 -0.93 -13.59
C MET A 149 -9.16 -0.49 -14.74
N GLY A 150 -8.81 0.79 -14.84
CA GLY A 150 -7.92 1.29 -15.89
C GLY A 150 -6.51 0.76 -15.74
N GLN A 151 -5.97 0.76 -14.52
CA GLN A 151 -4.66 0.16 -14.22
C GLN A 151 -4.64 -1.33 -14.56
N MET A 152 -5.68 -2.09 -14.18
CA MET A 152 -5.79 -3.51 -14.52
C MET A 152 -5.87 -3.73 -16.03
N LYS A 153 -6.67 -2.94 -16.75
CA LYS A 153 -6.80 -3.02 -18.21
C LYS A 153 -5.47 -2.75 -18.90
N HIS A 154 -4.76 -1.71 -18.50
CA HIS A 154 -3.44 -1.34 -19.05
C HIS A 154 -2.41 -2.43 -18.78
N LEU A 155 -2.28 -2.88 -17.53
CA LEU A 155 -1.26 -3.85 -17.13
C LEU A 155 -1.56 -5.27 -17.62
N SER A 156 -2.82 -5.64 -17.85
CA SER A 156 -3.20 -6.98 -18.34
C SER A 156 -2.59 -7.31 -19.72
N GLN A 157 -2.15 -6.30 -20.46
CA GLN A 157 -1.48 -6.46 -21.75
C GLN A 157 -0.10 -7.12 -21.63
N CYS A 158 0.57 -6.96 -20.49
CA CYS A 158 1.90 -7.50 -20.25
C CYS A 158 2.03 -8.33 -18.96
N CYS A 159 1.04 -8.31 -18.06
CA CYS A 159 1.09 -8.93 -16.74
C CYS A 159 0.07 -10.06 -16.62
N LYS A 160 0.51 -11.25 -16.19
CA LYS A 160 -0.41 -12.39 -15.96
C LYS A 160 -1.23 -12.25 -14.68
N SER A 161 -0.59 -11.74 -13.62
CA SER A 161 -1.20 -11.49 -12.31
C SER A 161 -0.80 -10.10 -11.84
N ILE A 162 -1.74 -9.38 -11.22
CA ILE A 162 -1.52 -8.02 -10.73
C ILE A 162 -1.89 -7.96 -9.25
N ILE A 163 -0.96 -7.48 -8.43
CA ILE A 163 -1.25 -7.04 -7.06
C ILE A 163 -1.70 -5.58 -7.16
N LEU A 164 -2.91 -5.29 -6.69
CA LEU A 164 -3.36 -3.90 -6.54
C LEU A 164 -3.29 -3.56 -5.06
N CYS A 165 -2.43 -2.61 -4.72
CA CYS A 165 -2.32 -2.10 -3.36
C CYS A 165 -3.17 -0.85 -3.20
N GLN A 166 -3.95 -0.78 -2.13
CA GLN A 166 -4.55 0.47 -1.69
C GLN A 166 -3.76 1.00 -0.50
N ASP A 167 -3.26 2.23 -0.65
CA ASP A 167 -2.43 2.89 0.35
C ASP A 167 -3.32 3.85 1.14
N ASP A 168 -3.47 3.62 2.45
CA ASP A 168 -4.35 4.44 3.30
C ASP A 168 -3.63 5.06 4.51
N PRO A 169 -2.56 5.85 4.29
CA PRO A 169 -1.79 6.46 5.37
C PRO A 169 -2.63 7.41 6.25
N ALA A 170 -3.78 7.91 5.76
CA ALA A 170 -4.63 8.82 6.52
C ALA A 170 -5.73 8.14 7.33
N LEU A 171 -5.91 6.81 7.24
CA LEU A 171 -7.05 6.13 7.90
C LEU A 171 -7.08 6.34 9.42
N GLY A 172 -5.91 6.41 10.08
CA GLY A 172 -5.83 6.71 11.51
C GLY A 172 -6.41 8.08 11.86
N PHE A 173 -6.10 9.10 11.07
CA PHE A 173 -6.67 10.44 11.23
C PHE A 173 -8.16 10.48 10.92
N VAL A 174 -8.60 9.81 9.84
CA VAL A 174 -10.01 9.69 9.50
C VAL A 174 -10.78 9.01 10.63
N SER A 175 -10.29 7.88 11.14
CA SER A 175 -10.88 7.17 12.27
C SER A 175 -11.04 8.09 13.48
N LYS A 176 -10.00 8.86 13.84
CA LYS A 176 -10.08 9.85 14.91
C LYS A 176 -11.15 10.91 14.66
N MET A 177 -11.25 11.44 13.44
CA MET A 177 -12.30 12.41 13.08
C MET A 177 -13.71 11.83 13.23
N LEU A 178 -13.92 10.57 12.85
CA LEU A 178 -15.21 9.89 13.00
C LEU A 178 -15.59 9.74 14.47
N HIS A 179 -14.65 9.32 15.33
CA HIS A 179 -14.86 9.22 16.78
C HIS A 179 -15.17 10.59 17.42
N GLU A 180 -14.64 11.68 16.87
CA GLU A 180 -14.95 13.06 17.28
C GLU A 180 -16.27 13.60 16.69
N GLY A 181 -17.02 12.80 15.93
CA GLY A 181 -18.30 13.17 15.33
C GLY A 181 -18.18 14.11 14.11
N LYS A 182 -17.01 14.18 13.46
CA LYS A 182 -16.72 15.10 12.34
C LYS A 182 -16.89 14.48 10.95
N GLY A 183 -17.56 13.33 10.84
CA GLY A 183 -17.64 12.53 9.61
C GLY A 183 -19.01 12.40 8.95
N GLU A 184 -19.99 13.24 9.30
CA GLU A 184 -21.34 13.23 8.68
C GLU A 184 -21.97 11.82 8.58
N ASP A 185 -22.06 11.11 9.71
CA ASP A 185 -22.60 9.75 9.86
C ASP A 185 -21.81 8.62 9.17
N LEU A 186 -20.61 8.87 8.64
CA LEU A 186 -19.70 7.80 8.22
C LEU A 186 -19.18 7.01 9.42
N THR A 187 -19.12 5.69 9.28
CA THR A 187 -18.42 4.80 10.23
C THR A 187 -17.13 4.26 9.62
N LEU A 188 -16.17 3.87 10.46
CA LEU A 188 -14.92 3.27 10.01
C LEU A 188 -15.19 2.00 9.19
N ARG A 189 -16.11 1.15 9.66
CA ARG A 189 -16.58 -0.02 8.92
C ARG A 189 -17.13 0.30 7.53
N GLN A 190 -17.93 1.35 7.36
CA GLN A 190 -18.44 1.75 6.04
C GLN A 190 -17.33 2.20 5.09
N ILE A 191 -16.33 2.90 5.63
CA ILE A 191 -15.16 3.33 4.89
C ILE A 191 -14.41 2.11 4.37
N VAL A 192 -13.96 1.23 5.27
CA VAL A 192 -13.17 0.06 4.89
C VAL A 192 -13.95 -0.86 3.94
N GLN A 193 -15.24 -1.12 4.17
CA GLN A 193 -16.02 -1.97 3.28
C GLN A 193 -16.14 -1.42 1.86
N SER A 194 -16.16 -0.09 1.69
CA SER A 194 -16.18 0.51 0.36
C SER A 194 -14.79 0.50 -0.27
N THR A 195 -13.74 0.75 0.51
CA THR A 195 -12.34 0.58 0.10
C THR A 195 -12.08 -0.85 -0.41
N GLU A 196 -12.64 -1.87 0.24
CA GLU A 196 -12.54 -3.26 -0.19
C GLU A 196 -13.27 -3.56 -1.52
N ARG A 197 -14.37 -2.85 -1.81
CA ARG A 197 -15.12 -3.01 -3.07
C ARG A 197 -14.40 -2.42 -4.28
N VAL A 198 -13.42 -1.54 -4.07
CA VAL A 198 -12.61 -0.95 -5.15
C VAL A 198 -11.73 -1.99 -5.86
N TYR A 199 -11.36 -3.09 -5.20
CA TYR A 199 -10.50 -4.11 -5.81
C TYR A 199 -11.20 -4.82 -6.98
N PRO A 200 -10.63 -4.81 -8.20
CA PRO A 200 -11.16 -5.58 -9.31
C PRO A 200 -11.05 -7.08 -9.06
N VAL A 201 -12.04 -7.86 -9.54
CA VAL A 201 -12.17 -9.31 -9.29
C VAL A 201 -10.90 -10.12 -9.60
N ASN A 202 -10.14 -9.73 -10.61
CA ASN A 202 -8.94 -10.45 -11.06
C ASN A 202 -7.63 -9.90 -10.46
N SER A 203 -7.70 -8.99 -9.50
CA SER A 203 -6.53 -8.48 -8.77
C SER A 203 -6.25 -9.32 -7.52
N ILE A 204 -4.99 -9.33 -7.08
CA ILE A 204 -4.62 -9.75 -5.73
C ILE A 204 -4.71 -8.51 -4.84
N PRO A 205 -5.71 -8.42 -3.94
CA PRO A 205 -5.90 -7.22 -3.15
C PRO A 205 -4.81 -7.12 -2.08
N ALA A 206 -4.11 -6.00 -2.07
CA ALA A 206 -3.12 -5.65 -1.07
C ALA A 206 -3.49 -4.32 -0.40
N TYR A 207 -3.12 -4.16 0.86
CA TYR A 207 -3.43 -2.96 1.63
C TYR A 207 -2.18 -2.49 2.36
N HIS A 208 -1.86 -1.20 2.23
CA HIS A 208 -0.74 -0.58 2.92
C HIS A 208 -1.26 0.40 3.97
N TYR A 209 -0.81 0.19 5.21
CA TYR A 209 -1.10 1.06 6.34
C TYR A 209 0.17 1.27 7.16
N CYS A 210 0.69 2.50 7.15
CA CYS A 210 1.96 2.86 7.79
C CYS A 210 1.82 3.70 9.06
N ASP A 211 0.63 3.73 9.67
CA ASP A 211 0.41 4.33 10.98
C ASP A 211 0.22 3.20 12.03
N ASP A 212 -0.15 3.53 13.27
CA ASP A 212 -0.26 2.55 14.35
C ASP A 212 -1.36 1.51 14.08
N TRP A 213 -0.96 0.42 13.44
CA TRP A 213 -1.84 -0.69 13.05
C TRP A 213 -2.40 -1.46 14.25
N ARG A 214 -1.77 -1.32 15.42
CA ARG A 214 -2.20 -2.01 16.64
C ARG A 214 -3.53 -1.45 17.15
N GLY A 215 -3.75 -0.15 16.96
CA GLY A 215 -4.96 0.55 17.37
C GLY A 215 -6.09 0.54 16.34
N LEU A 216 -5.89 -0.06 15.15
CA LEU A 216 -6.89 -0.06 14.08
C LEU A 216 -7.92 -1.19 14.30
N ILE A 217 -8.71 -1.04 15.37
CA ILE A 217 -9.70 -2.01 15.87
C ILE A 217 -10.99 -1.26 16.21
N GLU A 218 -12.16 -1.81 15.84
CA GLU A 218 -13.48 -1.27 16.18
C GLU A 218 -14.42 -2.42 16.57
N ASP A 219 -14.92 -2.46 17.82
CA ASP A 219 -15.84 -3.49 18.33
C ASP A 219 -15.41 -4.95 17.99
N ASP A 220 -14.23 -5.36 18.45
CA ASP A 220 -13.61 -6.69 18.18
C ASP A 220 -13.35 -7.02 16.70
N TRP A 221 -13.49 -6.04 15.79
CA TRP A 221 -13.13 -6.18 14.40
C TRP A 221 -11.76 -5.57 14.14
N TYR A 222 -10.82 -6.44 13.78
CA TYR A 222 -9.44 -6.07 13.49
C TYR A 222 -9.34 -5.76 12.01
N VAL A 223 -9.36 -4.47 11.68
CA VAL A 223 -9.53 -3.97 10.30
C VAL A 223 -8.62 -4.68 9.30
N LEU A 224 -7.33 -4.83 9.64
CA LEU A 224 -6.36 -5.44 8.74
C LEU A 224 -6.55 -6.97 8.62
N TRP A 225 -6.97 -7.65 9.69
CA TRP A 225 -6.96 -9.12 9.75
C TRP A 225 -8.27 -9.76 9.33
N ASP A 226 -9.37 -9.06 9.56
CA ASP A 226 -10.73 -9.53 9.27
C ASP A 226 -11.24 -9.04 7.89
N GLY A 227 -10.47 -8.19 7.20
CA GLY A 227 -10.81 -7.63 5.90
C GLY A 227 -10.60 -8.55 4.69
N GLN A 228 -10.96 -8.02 3.52
CA GLN A 228 -10.76 -8.63 2.20
C GLN A 228 -9.30 -8.73 1.72
N PRO A 229 -8.37 -7.79 2.05
CA PRO A 229 -6.99 -7.85 1.55
C PRO A 229 -6.34 -9.20 1.80
N ARG A 230 -5.52 -9.64 0.84
CA ARG A 230 -4.72 -10.87 0.94
C ARG A 230 -3.28 -10.61 1.34
N ILE A 231 -2.80 -9.39 1.11
CA ILE A 231 -1.48 -8.94 1.52
C ILE A 231 -1.67 -7.65 2.31
N ASN A 232 -1.34 -7.68 3.61
CA ASN A 232 -1.30 -6.46 4.41
C ASN A 232 0.14 -6.02 4.61
N HIS A 233 0.44 -4.77 4.36
CA HIS A 233 1.75 -4.17 4.55
C HIS A 233 1.69 -3.20 5.72
N ILE A 234 2.44 -3.51 6.78
CA ILE A 234 2.45 -2.78 8.05
C ILE A 234 3.84 -2.24 8.38
N ASP A 235 3.89 -1.07 9.02
CA ASP A 235 5.11 -0.51 9.59
C ASP A 235 5.47 -1.24 10.90
N LEU A 236 6.65 -1.87 10.92
CA LEU A 236 7.22 -2.57 12.07
C LEU A 236 8.49 -1.91 12.62
N VAL A 237 8.94 -0.82 12.00
CA VAL A 237 10.06 -0.01 12.48
C VAL A 237 9.56 1.02 13.48
N SER A 238 8.49 1.74 13.15
CA SER A 238 7.87 2.75 14.02
C SER A 238 6.94 2.10 15.06
N PHE A 239 6.22 1.06 14.66
CA PHE A 239 5.21 0.40 15.50
C PHE A 239 5.58 -1.07 15.72
N LYS A 240 6.32 -1.30 16.81
CA LYS A 240 6.74 -2.64 17.23
C LYS A 240 5.53 -3.55 17.46
N PRO A 241 5.59 -4.84 17.07
CA PRO A 241 4.48 -5.79 17.19
C PRO A 241 4.35 -6.35 18.61
N GLU A 242 4.26 -5.45 19.59
CA GLU A 242 3.86 -5.75 20.96
C GLU A 242 2.34 -5.68 21.00
N ILE A 243 1.67 -6.84 20.89
CA ILE A 243 0.20 -6.93 20.79
C ILE A 243 -0.34 -7.95 21.79
N GLU A 244 -1.60 -7.77 22.19
CA GLU A 244 -2.29 -8.68 23.08
C GLU A 244 -2.58 -10.04 22.41
N SER A 245 -2.78 -11.08 23.21
CA SER A 245 -3.03 -12.45 22.72
C SER A 245 -4.17 -12.53 21.70
N ASP A 246 -5.28 -11.83 21.96
CA ASP A 246 -6.47 -11.87 21.09
C ASP A 246 -6.17 -11.24 19.71
N HIS A 247 -5.29 -10.24 19.67
CA HIS A 247 -4.81 -9.66 18.42
C HIS A 247 -3.92 -10.65 17.66
N ALA A 248 -3.02 -11.34 18.36
CA ALA A 248 -2.17 -12.37 17.77
C ALA A 248 -3.00 -13.55 17.22
N GLU A 249 -4.07 -13.97 17.91
CA GLU A 249 -5.01 -14.98 17.42
C GLU A 249 -5.70 -14.56 16.11
N ARG A 250 -6.10 -13.28 16.02
CA ARG A 250 -6.69 -12.73 14.79
C ARG A 250 -5.70 -12.67 13.65
N LEU A 251 -4.44 -12.33 13.94
CA LEU A 251 -3.36 -12.36 12.96
C LEU A 251 -3.08 -13.79 12.47
N ASN A 252 -3.00 -14.77 13.37
CA ASN A 252 -2.83 -16.18 13.01
C ASN A 252 -3.99 -16.66 12.14
N SER A 253 -5.23 -16.34 12.52
CA SER A 253 -6.43 -16.66 11.74
C SER A 253 -6.39 -16.05 10.33
N PHE A 254 -5.87 -14.83 10.18
CA PHE A 254 -5.66 -14.21 8.88
C PHE A 254 -4.66 -15.02 8.03
N LEU A 255 -3.53 -15.43 8.61
CA LEU A 255 -2.50 -16.23 7.93
C LEU A 255 -3.04 -17.62 7.52
N GLU A 256 -3.78 -18.30 8.40
CA GLU A 256 -4.39 -19.61 8.15
C GLU A 256 -5.37 -19.59 6.97
N ARG A 257 -6.18 -18.52 6.87
CA ARG A 257 -7.13 -18.31 5.76
C ARG A 257 -6.45 -17.95 4.45
N GLY A 258 -5.12 -17.83 4.45
CA GLY A 258 -4.29 -17.62 3.29
C GLY A 258 -3.76 -16.20 3.13
N GLY A 259 -3.99 -15.34 4.12
CA GLY A 259 -3.43 -14.00 4.18
C GLY A 259 -1.90 -14.00 4.22
N SER A 260 -1.32 -12.85 3.93
CA SER A 260 0.13 -12.65 3.88
C SER A 260 0.47 -11.25 4.37
N ILE A 261 1.68 -11.10 4.89
CA ILE A 261 2.14 -9.84 5.48
C ILE A 261 3.39 -9.39 4.74
N ALA A 262 3.39 -8.15 4.26
CA ALA A 262 4.64 -7.47 3.94
C ALA A 262 5.16 -6.83 5.22
N LEU A 263 6.27 -7.33 5.72
CA LEU A 263 6.89 -6.87 6.96
C LEU A 263 7.66 -5.58 6.66
N GLY A 264 7.15 -4.42 7.08
CA GLY A 264 7.82 -3.13 6.96
C GLY A 264 8.94 -2.98 7.99
N VAL A 265 10.01 -3.77 7.84
CA VAL A 265 11.12 -3.90 8.80
C VAL A 265 12.37 -3.10 8.41
N LEU A 266 12.34 -2.44 7.25
CA LEU A 266 13.41 -1.54 6.81
C LEU A 266 12.98 -0.08 6.93
N PRO A 267 13.82 0.82 7.47
CA PRO A 267 13.54 2.25 7.44
C PRO A 267 13.38 2.76 6.00
N ASN A 268 12.64 3.86 5.82
CA ASN A 268 12.39 4.46 4.51
C ASN A 268 13.18 5.77 4.28
N VAL A 269 14.14 6.08 5.15
CA VAL A 269 14.98 7.27 5.11
C VAL A 269 16.41 6.95 5.50
N ASP A 270 17.37 7.70 4.97
CA ASP A 270 18.81 7.49 5.17
C ASP A 270 19.24 7.50 6.64
N SER A 271 18.66 8.39 7.46
CA SER A 271 18.96 8.48 8.88
C SER A 271 18.55 7.24 9.69
N GLY A 272 17.71 6.38 9.13
CA GLY A 272 17.34 5.10 9.74
C GLY A 272 18.44 4.03 9.66
N TYR A 273 19.50 4.27 8.89
CA TYR A 273 20.57 3.29 8.64
C TYR A 273 21.88 3.69 9.33
N SER A 274 22.21 2.99 10.41
CA SER A 274 23.55 3.01 11.02
C SER A 274 24.43 1.84 10.55
N ASN A 275 23.82 0.84 9.92
CA ASN A 275 24.44 -0.36 9.36
C ASN A 275 24.04 -0.53 7.88
N PRO A 276 24.78 -1.32 7.09
CA PRO A 276 24.38 -1.68 5.73
C PRO A 276 22.98 -2.31 5.69
N VAL A 277 22.26 -2.15 4.57
CA VAL A 277 20.84 -2.55 4.43
C VAL A 277 20.56 -3.99 4.90
N VAL A 278 21.39 -4.95 4.50
CA VAL A 278 21.22 -6.38 4.82
C VAL A 278 21.37 -6.64 6.32
N GLU A 279 22.27 -5.93 6.99
CA GLU A 279 22.51 -6.06 8.42
C GLU A 279 21.39 -5.40 9.23
N THR A 280 20.92 -4.22 8.80
CA THR A 280 19.73 -3.57 9.36
C THR A 280 18.49 -4.47 9.24
N LEU A 281 18.29 -5.10 8.07
CA LEU A 281 17.21 -6.07 7.87
C LEU A 281 17.28 -7.22 8.88
N ARG A 282 18.46 -7.83 9.04
CA ARG A 282 18.66 -8.95 9.96
C ARG A 282 18.32 -8.56 11.40
N GLN A 283 18.86 -7.45 11.88
CA GLN A 283 18.63 -6.97 13.25
C GLN A 283 17.15 -6.63 13.50
N ASN A 284 16.48 -5.98 12.55
CA ASN A 284 15.08 -5.63 12.70
C ASN A 284 14.18 -6.86 12.61
N LEU A 285 14.49 -7.84 11.76
CA LEU A 285 13.78 -9.12 11.72
C LEU A 285 13.92 -9.90 13.02
N GLU A 286 15.12 -10.03 13.57
CA GLU A 286 15.34 -10.74 14.84
C GLU A 286 14.48 -10.16 15.96
N LYS A 287 14.48 -8.83 16.11
CA LYS A 287 13.65 -8.13 17.11
C LYS A 287 12.15 -8.31 16.84
N THR A 288 11.72 -8.12 15.59
CA THR A 288 10.32 -8.21 15.18
C THR A 288 9.77 -9.61 15.41
N LEU A 289 10.52 -10.65 15.02
CA LEU A 289 10.11 -12.05 15.16
C LEU A 289 10.06 -12.48 16.61
N GLN A 290 11.00 -12.03 17.45
CA GLN A 290 10.93 -12.25 18.90
C GLN A 290 9.64 -11.65 19.48
N LEU A 291 9.33 -10.39 19.18
CA LEU A 291 8.14 -9.71 19.71
C LEU A 291 6.82 -10.35 19.22
N LEU A 292 6.77 -10.74 17.94
CA LEU A 292 5.63 -11.49 17.40
C LEU A 292 5.47 -12.84 18.10
N HIS A 293 6.56 -13.58 18.30
CA HIS A 293 6.55 -14.85 19.00
C HIS A 293 6.06 -14.70 20.45
N ASP A 294 6.61 -13.72 21.17
CA ASP A 294 6.26 -13.43 22.56
C ASP A 294 4.78 -13.01 22.69
N SER A 295 4.22 -12.36 21.66
CA SER A 295 2.81 -11.99 21.59
C SER A 295 1.88 -13.16 21.22
N GLY A 296 2.41 -14.33 20.85
CA GLY A 296 1.64 -15.52 20.49
C GLY A 296 1.38 -15.72 18.98
N VAL A 297 2.11 -15.03 18.11
CA VAL A 297 2.01 -15.21 16.66
C VAL A 297 2.74 -16.50 16.24
N ASP A 298 2.08 -17.30 15.41
CA ASP A 298 2.64 -18.53 14.86
C ASP A 298 3.70 -18.21 13.78
N LEU A 299 4.97 -18.33 14.17
CA LEU A 299 6.10 -18.09 13.27
C LEU A 299 6.23 -19.15 12.17
N GLY A 300 5.69 -20.36 12.36
CA GLY A 300 5.59 -21.36 11.32
C GLY A 300 4.70 -20.88 10.19
N LEU A 301 3.49 -20.39 10.51
CA LEU A 301 2.60 -19.77 9.54
C LEU A 301 3.22 -18.53 8.90
N LEU A 302 3.84 -17.65 9.70
CA LEU A 302 4.47 -16.44 9.18
C LEU A 302 5.60 -16.75 8.20
N SER A 303 6.37 -17.82 8.45
CA SER A 303 7.49 -18.24 7.59
C SER A 303 7.10 -18.56 6.17
N ASP A 304 5.85 -18.96 5.94
CA ASP A 304 5.32 -19.29 4.62
C ASP A 304 4.49 -18.14 4.00
N ARG A 305 4.30 -17.04 4.74
CA ARG A 305 3.30 -16.00 4.43
C ARG A 305 3.81 -14.58 4.51
N ALA A 306 5.12 -14.39 4.68
CA ALA A 306 5.70 -13.07 4.80
C ALA A 306 6.56 -12.67 3.59
N MET A 307 6.48 -11.39 3.25
CA MET A 307 7.40 -10.66 2.36
C MET A 307 8.17 -9.62 3.17
N ILE A 308 9.25 -9.11 2.62
CA ILE A 308 10.04 -8.02 3.23
C ILE A 308 9.68 -6.70 2.56
N SER A 309 9.56 -5.62 3.33
CA SER A 309 9.33 -4.29 2.80
C SER A 309 10.02 -3.22 3.65
N THR A 310 10.02 -1.99 3.15
CA THR A 310 10.28 -0.80 3.95
C THR A 310 9.03 -0.44 4.75
N GLN A 311 9.18 0.34 5.81
CA GLN A 311 8.06 0.74 6.67
C GLN A 311 6.99 1.56 5.93
N CYS A 312 7.41 2.36 4.95
CA CYS A 312 6.59 3.20 4.10
C CYS A 312 7.33 3.44 2.77
N GLY A 313 6.78 4.27 1.89
CA GLY A 313 7.40 4.66 0.62
C GLY A 313 8.74 5.38 0.79
N LEU A 314 9.58 5.30 -0.25
CA LEU A 314 10.96 5.81 -0.25
C LEU A 314 11.08 7.24 -0.82
N SER A 315 9.99 8.00 -0.88
CA SER A 315 9.98 9.38 -1.41
C SER A 315 11.00 10.31 -0.73
N SER A 316 11.22 10.12 0.58
CA SER A 316 12.17 10.88 1.39
C SER A 316 13.58 10.29 1.43
N ALA A 317 13.82 9.11 0.86
CA ALA A 317 15.14 8.51 0.79
C ALA A 317 15.99 9.15 -0.30
N SER A 318 17.32 9.06 -0.16
CA SER A 318 18.23 9.37 -1.27
C SER A 318 18.09 8.37 -2.42
N SER A 319 18.44 8.79 -3.63
CA SER A 319 18.54 7.91 -4.80
C SER A 319 19.50 6.73 -4.54
N SER A 320 20.59 6.97 -3.80
CA SER A 320 21.56 5.94 -3.40
C SER A 320 20.93 4.88 -2.51
N LEU A 321 20.19 5.27 -1.48
CA LEU A 321 19.53 4.33 -0.59
C LEU A 321 18.43 3.54 -1.32
N CYS A 322 17.63 4.22 -2.16
CA CYS A 322 16.61 3.56 -2.98
C CYS A 322 17.25 2.44 -3.81
N ARG A 323 18.31 2.75 -4.53
CA ARG A 323 19.04 1.78 -5.35
C ARG A 323 19.63 0.65 -4.51
N GLU A 324 20.27 0.97 -3.39
CA GLU A 324 20.88 -0.05 -2.52
C GLU A 324 19.84 -1.05 -2.01
N ILE A 325 18.70 -0.59 -1.49
CA ILE A 325 17.62 -1.46 -1.01
C ILE A 325 17.15 -2.41 -2.12
N HIS A 326 16.93 -1.88 -3.32
CA HIS A 326 16.46 -2.68 -4.46
C HIS A 326 17.50 -3.69 -4.93
N GLU A 327 18.76 -3.29 -5.05
CA GLU A 327 19.85 -4.18 -5.49
C GLU A 327 20.17 -5.27 -4.45
N LYS A 328 20.06 -4.93 -3.15
CA LYS A 328 20.24 -5.87 -2.03
C LYS A 328 19.03 -6.76 -1.79
N SER A 329 17.87 -6.44 -2.35
CA SER A 329 16.64 -7.23 -2.18
C SER A 329 16.77 -8.71 -2.57
N LYS A 330 17.70 -9.06 -3.47
CA LYS A 330 18.02 -10.44 -3.83
C LYS A 330 18.52 -11.29 -2.65
N GLU A 331 19.05 -10.64 -1.62
CA GLU A 331 19.57 -11.29 -0.40
C GLU A 331 18.46 -11.47 0.65
N PHE A 332 17.38 -10.69 0.60
CA PHE A 332 16.32 -10.65 1.62
C PHE A 332 15.66 -12.01 1.88
N PRO A 333 15.32 -12.84 0.88
CA PRO A 333 14.73 -14.16 1.13
C PRO A 333 15.64 -15.08 1.93
N THR A 334 16.96 -14.98 1.71
CA THR A 334 17.94 -15.79 2.43
C THR A 334 18.07 -15.31 3.88
N VAL A 335 18.11 -14.00 4.10
CA VAL A 335 18.12 -13.40 5.45
C VAL A 335 16.85 -13.81 6.19
N PHE A 336 15.69 -13.56 5.59
CA PHE A 336 14.39 -13.90 6.19
C PHE A 336 14.30 -15.37 6.59
N ARG A 337 14.58 -16.30 5.67
CA ARG A 337 14.51 -17.75 5.95
C ARG A 337 15.49 -18.18 7.03
N LYS A 338 16.71 -17.62 7.07
CA LYS A 338 17.69 -17.97 8.11
C LYS A 338 17.26 -17.45 9.47
N THR A 339 16.82 -16.19 9.52
CA THR A 339 16.41 -15.55 10.76
C THR A 339 15.16 -16.23 11.32
N ILE A 340 14.10 -16.45 10.54
CA ILE A 340 12.88 -17.07 11.09
C ILE A 340 13.11 -18.53 11.51
N LYS A 341 13.98 -19.27 10.82
CA LYS A 341 14.37 -20.64 11.20
C LYS A 341 15.12 -20.73 12.53
N SER A 342 15.68 -19.65 13.07
CA SER A 342 16.28 -19.71 14.40
C SER A 342 15.25 -19.63 15.53
N PHE A 343 13.97 -19.38 15.21
CA PHE A 343 12.87 -19.30 16.18
C PHE A 343 11.90 -20.49 16.11
N ILE A 344 11.96 -21.33 15.07
CA ILE A 344 11.11 -22.52 14.85
C ILE A 344 11.91 -23.81 14.96
#